data_AF-A0A0H3I462-F1
#
_entry.id   AF-A0A0H3I462-F1
#
_cell.length_a   1.000
_cell.length_b   1.000
_cell.length_c   1.000
_cell.angle_alpha   90.00
_cell.angle_beta   90.00
_cell.angle_gamma   90.00
#
_symmetry.space_group_name_H-M   'P 1'
#
loop_
_entity.id
_entity.type
_entity.pdbx_description
1 polymer ?
#
loop_
_entity_poly.entity_id
_entity_poly.type
_entity_poly.pdbx_seq_one_letter_code
_entity_poly.pdbx_strand_id
1 'polypeptide(L)' 'MPHIDVKHFPRDLTEEEKKVIAEDLAAVLKKHFGSSNDSLSVAFNEIQPERWKDEVYDPIIKPQLDTLAKKPGYSY' A
#
# COMPACT_ATOMS: atom_id res chain seq x y z
N MET A 1 15.73 -0.47 -4.87
CA MET A 1 15.21 -0.78 -3.53
C MET A 1 13.75 -0.37 -3.49
N PRO A 2 12.81 -1.27 -3.77
CA PRO A 2 11.39 -0.94 -3.78
C PRO A 2 10.83 -0.84 -2.35
N HIS A 3 9.94 0.14 -2.15
CA HIS A 3 9.15 0.28 -0.92
C HIS A 3 7.66 0.23 -1.27
N ILE A 4 6.89 -0.49 -0.46
CA ILE A 4 5.44 -0.58 -0.55
C ILE A 4 4.84 0.02 0.71
N ASP A 5 4.00 1.03 0.56
CA ASP A 5 3.26 1.66 1.65
C ASP A 5 1.77 1.36 1.46
N VAL A 6 1.24 0.48 2.32
CA VAL A 6 -0.16 0.07 2.28
C VAL A 6 -0.95 0.92 3.27
N LYS A 7 -1.72 1.87 2.76
CA LYS A 7 -2.75 2.58 3.52
C LYS A 7 -4.06 1.83 3.39
N HIS A 8 -4.74 1.56 4.49
CA HIS A 8 -6.03 0.87 4.49
C HIS A 8 -6.91 1.27 5.68
N PHE A 9 -8.22 1.00 5.59
CA PHE A 9 -9.12 1.13 6.73
C PHE A 9 -8.79 0.11 7.81
N PRO A 10 -9.12 0.38 9.09
CA PRO A 10 -8.82 -0.53 10.19
C PRO A 10 -9.36 -1.93 9.92
N ARG A 11 -8.54 -2.94 10.20
CA ARG A 11 -8.92 -4.35 10.13
C ARG A 11 -8.28 -5.10 11.27
N ASP A 12 -8.98 -6.10 11.79
CA ASP A 12 -8.43 -7.01 12.80
C ASP A 12 -7.46 -7.99 12.12
N LEU A 13 -6.26 -7.51 11.80
CA LEU A 13 -5.15 -8.32 11.29
C LEU A 13 -4.18 -8.60 12.44
N THR A 14 -3.93 -9.89 12.69
CA THR A 14 -2.84 -10.34 13.55
C THR A 14 -1.47 -9.97 12.96
N GLU A 15 -0.43 -9.99 13.80
CA GLU A 15 0.93 -9.71 13.33
C GLU A 15 1.42 -10.78 12.35
N GLU A 16 1.01 -12.03 12.54
CA GLU A 16 1.28 -13.13 11.61
C GLU A 16 0.62 -12.88 10.24
N GLU A 17 -0.65 -12.44 10.20
CA GLU A 17 -1.32 -12.11 8.95
C GLU A 17 -0.66 -10.92 8.23
N LYS A 18 -0.27 -9.88 8.97
CA LYS A 18 0.48 -8.75 8.39
C LYS A 18 1.80 -9.22 7.78
N LYS A 19 2.51 -10.14 8.45
CA LYS A 19 3.75 -10.72 7.94
C LYS A 19 3.54 -11.50 6.65
N VAL A 20 2.51 -12.36 6.60
CA VAL A 20 2.16 -13.12 5.39
C VAL A 20 1.86 -12.17 4.23
N ILE A 21 1.04 -11.13 4.45
CA ILE A 21 0.72 -10.14 3.40
C ILE A 21 1.99 -9.41 2.94
N ALA A 22 2.88 -9.02 3.85
CA ALA A 22 4.14 -8.38 3.50
C ALA A 22 5.04 -9.26 2.62
N GLU A 23 5.17 -10.55 2.98
CA GLU A 23 5.96 -11.52 2.22
C GLU A 23 5.39 -11.74 0.82
N ASP A 24 4.07 -11.84 0.68
CA ASP A 24 3.40 -12.00 -0.61
C ASP A 24 3.59 -10.77 -1.52
N LEU A 25 3.43 -9.56 -0.98
CA LEU A 25 3.66 -8.32 -1.75
C LEU A 25 5.14 -8.19 -2.17
N ALA A 26 6.07 -8.50 -1.27
CA ALA A 26 7.50 -8.51 -1.57
C ALA A 26 7.84 -9.55 -2.63
N ALA A 27 7.23 -10.73 -2.60
CA ALA A 27 7.44 -11.78 -3.59
C ALA A 27 7.04 -11.34 -5.01
N VAL A 28 5.95 -10.58 -5.16
CA VAL A 28 5.54 -10.01 -6.45
C VAL A 28 6.63 -9.09 -7.00
N LEU A 29 7.09 -8.11 -6.20
CA LEU A 29 8.13 -7.18 -6.66
C LEU A 29 9.47 -7.88 -6.90
N LYS A 30 9.85 -8.84 -6.04
CA LYS A 30 11.03 -9.68 -6.26
C LYS A 30 10.99 -10.35 -7.62
N LYS A 31 9.88 -10.99 -7.96
CA LYS A 31 9.68 -11.71 -9.23
C LYS A 31 9.79 -10.78 -10.43
N HIS A 32 9.17 -9.61 -10.38
CA HIS A 32 9.05 -8.73 -11.54
C HIS A 32 10.21 -7.74 -11.69
N PHE A 33 10.85 -7.34 -10.58
CA PHE A 33 11.91 -6.33 -10.58
C PHE A 33 13.31 -6.95 -10.41
N GLY A 34 13.42 -8.26 -10.19
CA GLY A 34 14.70 -8.93 -9.92
C GLY A 34 15.38 -8.45 -8.65
N SER A 35 14.61 -7.88 -7.70
CA SER A 35 15.13 -7.31 -6.45
C SER A 35 15.55 -8.40 -5.46
N SER A 36 16.48 -8.11 -4.56
CA SER A 36 16.78 -9.00 -3.42
C SER A 36 15.79 -8.79 -2.27
N ASN A 37 15.64 -9.78 -1.38
CA ASN A 37 14.78 -9.64 -0.20
C ASN A 37 15.18 -8.44 0.66
N ASP A 38 16.49 -8.26 0.88
CA ASP A 38 17.01 -7.19 1.75
C ASP A 38 16.82 -5.78 1.17
N SER A 39 16.42 -5.68 -0.11
CA SER A 39 16.15 -4.42 -0.79
C SER A 39 14.67 -4.03 -0.81
N LEU A 40 13.80 -4.87 -0.24
CA LEU A 40 12.35 -4.72 -0.21
C LEU A 40 11.87 -4.39 1.20
N SER A 41 10.91 -3.46 1.29
CA SER A 41 10.26 -3.12 2.57
C SER A 41 8.77 -2.86 2.35
N VAL A 42 7.96 -3.19 3.36
CA VAL A 42 6.51 -3.00 3.35
C VAL A 42 6.11 -2.31 4.66
N ALA A 43 5.33 -1.22 4.55
CA ALA A 43 4.70 -0.56 5.68
C ALA A 43 3.18 -0.73 5.61
N PHE A 44 2.54 -0.91 6.77
CA PHE A 44 1.09 -0.90 6.91
C PHE A 44 0.67 0.32 7.74
N ASN A 45 -0.29 1.08 7.22
CA ASN A 45 -0.78 2.30 7.82
C ASN A 45 -2.31 2.25 7.88
N GLU A 46 -2.85 2.05 9.08
CA GLU A 46 -4.29 2.06 9.31
C GLU A 46 -4.83 3.48 9.41
N ILE A 47 -5.79 3.82 8.54
CA ILE A 47 -6.39 5.15 8.43
C ILE A 47 -7.90 5.00 8.66
N GLN A 48 -8.43 5.74 9.63
CA GLN A 48 -9.87 5.73 9.92
C GLN A 48 -10.66 6.21 8.68
N PRO A 49 -11.84 5.63 8.37
CA PRO A 49 -12.60 5.98 7.17
C PRO A 49 -12.90 7.48 7.05
N GLU A 50 -13.17 8.15 8.16
CA GLU A 50 -13.49 9.59 8.22
C GLU A 50 -12.28 10.46 7.86
N ARG A 51 -11.07 9.93 8.06
CA ARG A 51 -9.80 10.63 7.78
C ARG A 51 -9.24 10.30 6.40
N TRP A 52 -9.82 9.34 5.69
CA TRP A 52 -9.29 8.87 4.40
C TRP A 52 -9.21 9.95 3.34
N LYS A 53 -10.23 10.81 3.28
CA LYS A 53 -10.26 11.91 2.32
C LYS A 53 -9.05 12.83 2.52
N ASP A 54 -8.85 13.27 3.76
CA ASP A 54 -7.86 14.28 4.12
C ASP A 54 -6.44 13.72 4.20
N GLU A 55 -6.27 12.46 4.62
CA GLU A 55 -4.95 11.84 4.80
C GLU A 55 -4.46 11.03 3.59
N VAL A 56 -5.36 10.58 2.71
CA VAL A 56 -5.01 9.69 1.59
C VAL A 56 -5.51 10.21 0.25
N TYR A 57 -6.81 10.45 0.11
CA TYR A 57 -7.36 10.75 -1.20
C TYR A 57 -6.85 12.10 -1.73
N ASP A 58 -7.10 13.20 -1.02
CA ASP A 58 -6.71 14.53 -1.47
C ASP A 58 -5.20 14.75 -1.56
N PRO A 59 -4.34 14.29 -0.61
CA PRO A 59 -2.91 14.53 -0.69
C PRO A 59 -2.11 13.53 -1.55
N ILE A 60 -2.58 12.29 -1.69
CA ILE A 60 -1.80 11.22 -2.34
C ILE A 60 -2.43 10.78 -3.67
N ILE A 61 -3.71 10.43 -3.67
CA ILE A 61 -4.37 9.82 -4.84
C ILE A 61 -4.72 10.90 -5.87
N LYS A 62 -5.46 11.93 -5.45
CA LYS A 62 -6.04 12.98 -6.30
C LYS A 62 -4.99 13.70 -7.16
N PRO A 63 -3.81 14.10 -6.65
CA PRO A 63 -2.81 14.81 -7.45
C PRO A 63 -2.16 13.92 -8.53
N GLN A 64 -2.28 12.60 -8.42
CA GLN A 64 -1.65 11.63 -9.31
C GLN A 64 -2.65 10.80 -10.12
N LEU A 65 -3.95 11.11 -10.08
CA LEU A 65 -5.02 10.30 -10.70
C LEU A 65 -4.75 9.93 -12.16
N ASP A 66 -4.09 10.80 -12.92
CA ASP A 66 -3.78 10.56 -14.33
C ASP A 66 -2.61 9.60 -14.56
N THR A 67 -1.67 9.54 -13.62
CA THR A 67 -0.46 8.73 -13.71
C THR A 67 -0.52 7.43 -12.91
N LEU A 68 -1.56 7.24 -12.07
CA LEU A 68 -1.72 6.01 -11.31
C LEU A 68 -1.83 4.79 -12.24
N ALA A 69 -0.94 3.82 -12.06
CA ALA A 69 -0.98 2.54 -12.78
C ALA A 69 -2.30 1.77 -12.53
N LYS A 70 -2.93 1.99 -11.37
CA LYS A 70 -4.27 1.49 -11.04
C LYS A 70 -5.10 2.62 -10.42
N LYS A 71 -6.11 3.11 -11.15
CA LYS A 71 -7.05 4.14 -10.66
C LYS A 71 -8.08 3.54 -9.68
N PRO A 72 -8.53 4.32 -8.67
CA PRO A 72 -9.63 3.93 -7.80
C PRO A 72 -10.96 3.91 -8.57
N GLY A 73 -11.91 3.09 -8.11
CA GLY A 73 -13.29 3.08 -8.61
C GLY A 73 -14.22 4.04 -7.85
N TYR A 74 -13.67 4.90 -7.02
CA TYR A 74 -14.38 5.86 -6.17
C TYR A 74 -13.73 7.25 -6.29
N SER A 75 -14.48 8.27 -5.88
CA SER A 75 -14.04 9.66 -5.82
C SER A 75 -14.60 10.35 -4.58
N TYR A 76 -13.86 11.33 -4.07
CA TYR A 76 -14.26 12.24 -2.99
C TYR A 76 -14.31 13.70 -3.47
#